data_AF-A0A7W0J3H5-F1
#
_entry.id   AF-A0A7W0J3H5-F1
#
_cell.length_a   1.000
_cell.length_b   1.000
_cell.length_c   1.000
_cell.angle_alpha   90.00
_cell.angle_beta   90.00
_cell.angle_gamma   90.00
#
_symmetry.space_group_name_H-M   'P 1'
#
loop_
_entity.id
_entity.type
_entity.pdbx_description
1 polymer ?
#
loop_
_entity_poly.entity_id
_entity_poly.type
_entity_poly.pdbx_seq_one_letter_code
_entity_poly.pdbx_strand_id
1 'polypeptide(L)'
;KKGNKLNLKYIIALLNSVLMNFYFNKKMITNPDIFPYIKGIHLKKLPIKKISKSAQKPFIEIVDKILDITKNSDYLENPTKKEEVKEYERQIDQRVYKLYGLTDDEIKIAEEG
;
A
#
# COMPACT_ATOMS: atom_id res chain seq x y z
N LYS A 1 22.61 -9.61 -15.69
CA LYS A 1 21.13 -9.68 -15.45
C LYS A 1 20.65 -8.35 -14.87
N LYS A 2 20.19 -7.39 -15.70
CA LYS A 2 19.59 -6.12 -15.23
C LYS A 2 18.18 -6.42 -14.71
N GLY A 3 18.09 -7.01 -13.52
CA GLY A 3 16.80 -7.26 -12.87
C GLY A 3 16.07 -5.94 -12.68
N ASN A 4 14.80 -5.87 -13.07
CA ASN A 4 13.89 -4.76 -12.78
C ASN A 4 13.88 -4.51 -11.27
N LYS A 5 14.78 -3.64 -10.80
CA LYS A 5 14.83 -3.21 -9.40
C LYS A 5 13.55 -2.41 -9.16
N LEU A 6 12.68 -2.94 -8.31
CA LEU A 6 11.49 -2.24 -7.85
C LEU A 6 11.93 -0.99 -7.09
N ASN A 7 11.25 0.12 -7.32
CA ASN A 7 11.45 1.33 -6.56
C ASN A 7 10.92 1.12 -5.13
N LEU A 8 11.62 1.62 -4.13
CA LEU A 8 11.19 1.55 -2.74
C LEU A 8 9.85 2.24 -2.52
N LYS A 9 9.62 3.39 -3.17
CA LYS A 9 8.35 4.13 -3.11
C LYS A 9 7.19 3.32 -3.68
N TYR A 10 7.45 2.54 -4.73
CA TYR A 10 6.45 1.60 -5.26
C TYR A 10 6.12 0.49 -4.26
N ILE A 11 7.13 -0.08 -3.60
CA ILE A 11 6.90 -1.09 -2.55
C ILE A 11 6.11 -0.46 -1.39
N ILE A 12 6.44 0.75 -0.97
CA ILE A 12 5.74 1.48 0.09
C ILE A 12 4.27 1.70 -0.28
N ALA A 13 3.97 2.10 -1.51
CA ALA A 13 2.58 2.23 -1.98
C ALA A 13 1.81 0.91 -1.87
N LEU A 14 2.41 -0.21 -2.29
CA LEU A 14 1.75 -1.51 -2.18
C LEU A 14 1.54 -1.93 -0.72
N LEU A 15 2.54 -1.72 0.15
CA LEU A 15 2.48 -2.16 1.54
C LEU A 15 1.47 -1.37 2.37
N ASN A 16 1.24 -0.10 2.05
CA ASN A 16 0.26 0.74 2.73
C ASN A 16 -1.14 0.69 2.08
N SER A 17 -1.37 -0.19 1.10
CA SER A 17 -2.68 -0.34 0.49
C SER A 17 -3.63 -1.19 1.34
N VAL A 18 -4.92 -0.89 1.26
CA VAL A 18 -6.00 -1.66 1.90
C VAL A 18 -5.93 -3.14 1.52
N LEU A 19 -5.65 -3.46 0.25
CA LEU A 19 -5.50 -4.84 -0.21
C LEU A 19 -4.40 -5.60 0.54
N MET A 20 -3.25 -4.95 0.75
CA MET A 20 -2.15 -5.59 1.44
C MET A 20 -2.43 -5.75 2.94
N ASN A 21 -3.12 -4.77 3.54
CA ASN A 21 -3.58 -4.86 4.93
C ASN A 21 -4.55 -6.05 5.09
N PHE A 22 -5.56 -6.15 4.22
CA PHE A 22 -6.49 -7.28 4.19
C PHE A 22 -5.77 -8.63 4.04
N TYR A 23 -4.83 -8.73 3.08
CA TYR A 23 -4.04 -9.95 2.88
C TYR A 23 -3.24 -10.30 4.14
N PHE A 24 -2.60 -9.31 4.75
CA PHE A 24 -1.81 -9.47 5.96
C PHE A 24 -2.68 -9.96 7.12
N ASN A 25 -3.81 -9.31 7.38
CA ASN A 25 -4.75 -9.67 8.44
C ASN A 25 -5.29 -11.09 8.23
N LYS A 26 -5.65 -11.45 7.00
CA LYS A 26 -6.24 -12.78 6.70
C LYS A 26 -5.23 -13.92 6.73
N LYS A 27 -3.97 -13.68 6.35
CA LYS A 27 -2.97 -14.75 6.15
C LYS A 27 -1.89 -14.82 7.22
N MET A 28 -1.62 -13.73 7.93
CA MET A 28 -0.51 -13.64 8.88
C MET A 28 -0.97 -13.52 10.34
N ILE A 29 -2.17 -13.02 10.60
CA ILE A 29 -2.74 -12.98 11.95
C ILE A 29 -3.41 -14.32 12.23
N THR A 30 -2.71 -15.18 12.97
CA THR A 30 -3.25 -16.47 13.46
C THR A 30 -3.88 -16.35 14.85
N ASN A 31 -3.51 -15.32 15.61
CA ASN A 31 -4.13 -15.00 16.90
C ASN A 31 -4.20 -13.46 17.03
N PRO A 32 -5.39 -12.84 17.09
CA PRO A 32 -5.55 -11.40 17.21
C PRO A 32 -5.11 -10.84 18.57
N ASP A 33 -5.04 -11.68 19.62
CA ASP A 33 -4.67 -11.26 20.98
C ASP A 33 -3.14 -11.21 21.20
N ILE A 34 -2.35 -11.61 20.20
CA ILE A 34 -0.88 -11.65 20.27
C ILE A 34 -0.31 -10.81 19.14
N PHE A 35 0.69 -9.99 19.45
CA PHE A 35 1.42 -9.23 18.44
C PHE A 35 1.96 -10.18 17.35
N PRO A 36 1.59 -10.01 16.07
CA PRO A 36 1.96 -10.95 15.03
C PRO A 36 3.47 -11.08 14.89
N TYR A 37 4.00 -12.29 15.06
CA TYR A 37 5.44 -12.54 14.91
C TYR A 37 5.80 -12.71 13.42
N ILE A 38 6.12 -11.60 12.75
CA ILE A 38 6.47 -11.59 11.33
C ILE A 38 7.95 -11.92 11.13
N LYS A 39 8.28 -13.18 10.81
CA LYS A 39 9.63 -13.54 10.33
C LYS A 39 9.83 -13.09 8.87
N GLY A 40 11.07 -12.86 8.45
CA GLY A 40 11.40 -12.52 7.06
C GLY A 40 10.93 -13.54 6.01
N ILE A 41 10.69 -14.79 6.39
CA ILE A 41 10.07 -15.81 5.53
C ILE A 41 8.61 -15.50 5.18
N HIS A 42 7.88 -14.78 6.04
CA HIS A 42 6.51 -14.35 5.80
C HIS A 42 6.47 -13.16 4.84
N LEU A 43 7.42 -12.22 4.99
CA LEU A 43 7.56 -11.08 4.07
C LEU A 43 7.84 -11.53 2.63
N LYS A 44 8.60 -12.62 2.45
CA LYS A 44 8.84 -13.21 1.12
C LYS A 44 7.60 -13.80 0.45
N LYS A 45 6.53 -14.07 1.22
CA LYS A 45 5.26 -14.60 0.69
C LYS A 45 4.30 -13.51 0.24
N LEU A 46 4.59 -12.23 0.54
CA LEU A 46 3.74 -11.14 0.11
C LEU A 46 3.67 -11.11 -1.43
N PRO A 47 2.47 -10.98 -2.01
CA PRO A 47 2.29 -11.06 -3.45
C PRO A 47 2.72 -9.75 -4.13
N ILE A 48 4.01 -9.37 -4.07
CA ILE A 48 4.51 -8.13 -4.68
C ILE A 48 4.63 -8.31 -6.20
N LYS A 49 3.71 -7.70 -6.96
CA LYS A 49 3.73 -7.75 -8.43
C LYS A 49 4.94 -6.98 -8.97
N LYS A 50 5.68 -7.61 -9.89
CA LYS A 50 6.84 -6.99 -10.54
C LYS A 50 6.41 -6.33 -11.84
N ILE A 51 6.33 -5.00 -11.84
CA ILE A 51 5.96 -4.21 -13.02
C ILE A 51 7.13 -3.40 -13.58
N SER A 52 6.99 -2.93 -14.82
CA SER A 52 8.00 -2.11 -15.49
C SER A 52 8.23 -0.79 -14.76
N LYS A 53 9.41 -0.16 -14.92
CA LYS A 53 9.71 1.14 -14.30
C LYS A 53 8.70 2.23 -14.67
N SER A 54 8.20 2.20 -15.90
CA SER A 54 7.20 3.17 -16.37
C SER A 54 5.88 2.98 -15.63
N ALA A 55 5.45 1.73 -15.41
CA ALA A 55 4.23 1.43 -14.68
C ALA A 55 4.34 1.73 -13.17
N GLN A 56 5.56 1.82 -12.62
CA GLN A 56 5.78 2.24 -11.23
C GLN A 56 5.63 3.75 -11.03
N LYS A 57 5.83 4.57 -12.08
CA LYS A 57 5.82 6.04 -11.97
C LYS A 57 4.56 6.60 -11.30
N PRO A 58 3.32 6.18 -11.66
CA PRO A 58 2.11 6.74 -11.06
C PRO A 58 2.02 6.50 -9.55
N PHE A 59 2.52 5.36 -9.06
CA PHE A 59 2.58 5.08 -7.63
C PHE A 59 3.64 5.92 -6.93
N ILE A 60 4.80 6.06 -7.56
CA ILE A 60 5.93 6.85 -7.03
C ILE A 60 5.53 8.31 -6.86
N GLU A 61 4.89 8.89 -7.87
CA GLU A 61 4.45 10.30 -7.86
C GLU A 61 3.48 10.59 -6.73
N ILE A 62 2.58 9.67 -6.41
CA ILE A 62 1.61 9.85 -5.31
C ILE A 62 2.30 9.71 -3.96
N VAL A 63 3.17 8.72 -3.82
CA VAL A 63 3.96 8.57 -2.59
C VAL A 63 4.82 9.80 -2.34
N ASP A 64 5.36 10.42 -3.39
CA ASP A 64 6.11 11.68 -3.24
C ASP A 64 5.23 12.82 -2.71
N LYS A 65 4.00 12.98 -3.24
CA LYS A 65 3.04 13.95 -2.71
C LYS A 65 2.69 13.70 -1.25
N ILE A 66 2.42 12.44 -0.87
CA ILE A 66 2.14 12.07 0.52
C ILE A 66 3.34 12.41 1.41
N LEU A 67 4.55 12.05 0.99
CA LEU A 67 5.77 12.33 1.76
C LEU A 67 6.02 13.82 1.91
N ASP A 68 5.72 14.64 0.90
CA ASP A 68 5.91 16.08 0.98
C ASP A 68 4.91 16.75 1.94
N ILE A 69 3.68 16.24 2.02
CA ILE A 69 2.68 16.73 2.98
C ILE A 69 3.02 16.27 4.41
N THR A 70 3.33 14.99 4.59
CA THR A 70 3.56 14.36 5.90
C THR A 70 4.87 14.77 6.57
N LYS A 71 5.85 15.24 5.80
CA LYS A 71 7.08 15.85 6.35
C LYS A 71 6.85 17.19 7.04
N ASN A 72 5.72 17.86 6.77
CA ASN A 72 5.44 19.15 7.36
C ASN A 72 5.07 19.00 8.84
N SER A 73 5.62 19.85 9.71
CA SER A 73 5.43 19.76 11.16
C SER A 73 3.98 19.98 11.60
N ASP A 74 3.20 20.72 10.82
CA ASP A 74 1.78 20.99 11.09
C ASP A 74 0.83 19.88 10.59
N TYR A 75 1.34 18.84 9.92
CA TYR A 75 0.51 17.78 9.33
C TYR A 75 -0.46 17.15 10.34
N LEU A 76 0.04 16.85 11.55
CA LEU A 76 -0.77 16.22 12.60
C LEU A 76 -1.87 17.12 13.15
N GLU A 77 -1.78 18.43 12.95
CA GLU A 77 -2.73 19.41 13.45
C GLU A 77 -3.63 19.97 12.34
N ASN A 78 -3.24 19.79 11.07
CA ASN A 78 -3.91 20.34 9.91
C ASN A 78 -4.91 19.33 9.28
N PRO A 79 -6.24 19.48 9.51
CA PRO A 79 -7.23 18.55 8.99
C PRO A 79 -7.27 18.54 7.45
N THR A 80 -7.02 19.67 6.79
CA THR A 80 -7.00 19.77 5.33
C THR A 80 -5.89 18.90 4.72
N LYS A 81 -4.69 18.94 5.30
CA LYS A 81 -3.56 18.10 4.87
C LYS A 81 -3.82 16.61 5.09
N LYS A 82 -4.48 16.25 6.18
CA LYS A 82 -4.89 14.86 6.45
C LYS A 82 -5.88 14.35 5.42
N GLU A 83 -6.86 15.18 5.05
CA GLU A 83 -7.84 14.80 4.03
C GLU A 83 -7.19 14.66 2.65
N GLU A 84 -6.24 15.53 2.31
CA GLU A 84 -5.46 15.42 1.07
C GLU A 84 -4.64 14.12 1.02
N VAL A 85 -3.99 13.74 2.13
CA VAL A 85 -3.26 12.47 2.23
C VAL A 85 -4.20 11.28 2.05
N LYS A 86 -5.38 11.28 2.69
CA LYS A 86 -6.38 10.21 2.54
C LYS A 86 -6.85 10.04 1.09
N GLU A 87 -7.02 11.15 0.37
CA GLU A 87 -7.37 11.10 -1.05
C GLU A 87 -6.25 10.47 -1.89
N TYR A 88 -4.99 10.79 -1.59
CA TYR A 88 -3.85 10.14 -2.23
C TYR A 88 -3.73 8.65 -1.88
N GLU A 89 -4.05 8.25 -0.65
CA GLU A 89 -4.11 6.85 -0.23
C GLU A 89 -5.19 6.09 -1.02
N ARG A 90 -6.41 6.62 -1.11
CA ARG A 90 -7.49 6.04 -1.94
C ARG A 90 -7.09 5.90 -3.40
N GLN A 91 -6.38 6.87 -3.93
CA GLN A 91 -5.84 6.83 -5.28
C GLN A 91 -4.78 5.74 -5.48
N ILE A 92 -3.99 5.42 -4.45
CA ILE A 92 -3.09 4.26 -4.46
C ILE A 92 -3.92 2.99 -4.44
N ASP A 93 -4.90 2.86 -3.54
CA ASP A 93 -5.74 1.68 -3.41
C ASP A 93 -6.44 1.32 -4.73
N GLN A 94 -7.07 2.29 -5.40
CA GLN A 94 -7.69 2.03 -6.70
C GLN A 94 -6.70 1.54 -7.76
N ARG A 95 -5.47 2.07 -7.77
CA ARG A 95 -4.42 1.60 -8.69
C ARG A 95 -3.94 0.20 -8.30
N VAL A 96 -3.88 -0.11 -7.01
CA VAL A 96 -3.55 -1.45 -6.52
C VAL A 96 -4.64 -2.43 -6.92
N TYR A 97 -5.93 -2.13 -6.71
CA TYR A 97 -7.02 -3.01 -7.14
C TYR A 97 -6.96 -3.34 -8.62
N LYS A 98 -6.75 -2.32 -9.47
CA LYS A 98 -6.54 -2.50 -10.92
C LYS A 98 -5.30 -3.33 -11.23
N LEU A 99 -4.20 -3.12 -10.50
CA LEU A 99 -2.97 -3.88 -10.66
C LEU A 99 -3.16 -5.37 -10.33
N TYR A 100 -3.98 -5.68 -9.32
CA TYR A 100 -4.27 -7.06 -8.92
C TYR A 100 -5.44 -7.69 -9.66
N GLY A 101 -6.26 -6.89 -10.34
CA GLY A 101 -7.39 -7.34 -11.14
C GLY A 101 -8.63 -7.66 -10.30
N LEU A 102 -8.82 -6.93 -9.19
CA LEU A 102 -9.97 -7.13 -8.31
C LEU A 102 -11.25 -6.59 -8.96
N THR A 103 -12.35 -7.29 -8.70
CA THR A 103 -13.72 -6.88 -9.00
C THR A 103 -14.29 -5.97 -7.90
N ASP A 104 -15.38 -5.26 -8.21
CA ASP A 104 -16.02 -4.35 -7.25
C ASP A 104 -16.49 -5.08 -5.97
N ASP A 105 -16.91 -6.34 -6.08
CA ASP A 105 -17.32 -7.14 -4.94
C ASP A 105 -16.12 -7.55 -4.06
N GLU A 106 -14.98 -7.88 -4.68
CA GLU A 106 -13.73 -8.18 -3.95
C GLU A 106 -13.16 -6.93 -3.28
N ILE A 107 -13.31 -5.75 -3.91
CA ILE A 107 -12.89 -4.47 -3.34
C ILE A 107 -13.68 -4.19 -2.07
N LYS A 108 -15.02 -4.33 -2.11
CA LYS A 108 -15.88 -4.14 -0.91
C LYS A 108 -15.45 -5.05 0.24
N ILE A 109 -15.20 -6.33 -0.05
CA ILE A 109 -14.72 -7.28 0.97
C ILE A 109 -13.37 -6.85 1.57
N ALA A 110 -12.48 -6.28 0.74
CA ALA A 110 -11.18 -5.80 1.20
C ALA A 110 -11.28 -4.51 2.02
N GLU A 111 -12.27 -3.65 1.76
CA GLU A 111 -12.51 -2.41 2.52
C GLU A 111 -13.28 -2.64 3.83
N GLU A 112 -14.12 -3.67 3.89
CA GLU A 112 -14.91 -4.04 5.07
C GLU A 112 -14.12 -4.86 6.12
N GLY A 113 -12.96 -5.42 5.76
CA GLY A 113 -12.17 -6.36 6.58
C GLY A 113 -10.91 -5.78 7.20
#